data_AF-A0A1G1BRX9-F1
#
_entry.id   AF-A0A1G1BRX9-F1
#
_cell.length_a   1.000
_cell.length_b   1.000
_cell.length_c   1.000
_cell.angle_alpha   90.00
_cell.angle_beta   90.00
_cell.angle_gamma   90.00
#
_symmetry.space_group_name_H-M   'P 1'
#
loop_
_entity.id
_entity.type
_entity.pdbx_description
1 polymer ?
#
loop_
_entity_poly.entity_id
_entity_poly.type
_entity_poly.pdbx_seq_one_letter_code
_entity_poly.pdbx_strand_id
1 'polypeptide(L)'
;MAFRVADAVTRGEIDNRRRGLVTGRLWLVGQAEPVVLELKGDCRRDLAGCLLTFENPRPVPAPPAADLALVQEGVTGDMTASRKVRVAAVPAATAVEMAWRAETVPERFANCLYLEWYSAANGRVVIESVDCRISVSEPEWTLTAGEDQALGLANSQTFVQWMERLARGLQSQEDETPDEDDIPPH
;
A
#
# COMPACT_ATOMS: atom_id res chain seq x y z
N MET A 1 -11.95 3.20 0.97
CA MET A 1 -11.52 2.63 -0.32
C MET A 1 -10.00 2.76 -0.41
N ALA A 2 -9.29 1.89 -1.14
CA ALA A 2 -7.82 1.92 -1.23
C ALA A 2 -7.35 1.65 -2.67
N PHE A 3 -6.29 2.33 -3.09
CA PHE A 3 -5.59 2.07 -4.33
C PHE A 3 -4.72 0.82 -4.17
N ARG A 4 -5.07 -0.28 -4.85
CA ARG A 4 -4.27 -1.50 -4.88
C ARG A 4 -3.50 -1.58 -6.18
N VAL A 5 -2.18 -1.49 -6.09
CA VAL A 5 -1.33 -1.28 -7.27
C VAL A 5 -0.31 -2.40 -7.51
N ALA A 6 -0.29 -3.43 -6.66
CA ALA A 6 0.71 -4.51 -6.71
C ALA A 6 0.85 -5.16 -8.11
N ASP A 7 -0.27 -5.44 -8.76
CA ASP A 7 -0.29 -6.10 -10.08
C ASP A 7 0.35 -5.24 -11.18
N ALA A 8 0.23 -3.91 -11.09
CA ALA A 8 0.77 -2.99 -12.08
C ALA A 8 2.21 -2.56 -11.80
N VAL A 9 2.72 -2.77 -10.59
CA VAL A 9 4.11 -2.48 -10.28
C VAL A 9 5.00 -3.51 -10.99
N THR A 10 5.93 -3.03 -11.81
CA THR A 10 6.96 -3.86 -12.45
C THR A 10 8.12 -4.09 -11.47
N ARG A 11 8.57 -3.02 -10.82
CA ARG A 11 9.56 -3.05 -9.75
C ARG A 11 9.39 -1.86 -8.82
N GLY A 12 9.98 -1.94 -7.63
CA GLY A 12 10.02 -0.83 -6.70
C GLY A 12 11.26 -0.84 -5.81
N GLU A 13 11.54 0.35 -5.28
CA GLU A 13 12.60 0.62 -4.31
C GLU A 13 11.98 1.38 -3.14
N ILE A 14 12.24 0.93 -1.92
CA ILE A 14 11.78 1.55 -0.67
C ILE A 14 12.99 1.70 0.25
N ASP A 15 13.33 2.92 0.61
CA ASP A 15 14.48 3.25 1.43
C ASP A 15 14.02 3.83 2.77
N ASN A 16 14.29 3.08 3.85
CA ASN A 16 14.10 3.51 5.23
C ASN A 16 15.42 3.50 6.01
N ARG A 17 16.56 3.68 5.34
CA ARG A 17 17.89 3.82 5.99
C ARG A 17 18.01 5.07 6.86
N ARG A 18 17.06 6.01 6.75
CA ARG A 18 16.94 7.20 7.61
C ARG A 18 15.70 7.07 8.48
N ARG A 19 15.87 7.14 9.80
CA ARG A 19 14.74 7.11 10.75
C ARG A 19 13.74 8.23 10.49
N GLY A 20 12.46 7.90 10.61
CA GLY A 20 11.32 8.80 10.45
C GLY A 20 11.03 9.20 9.01
N LEU A 21 11.75 8.64 8.03
CA LEU A 21 11.57 8.96 6.61
C LEU A 21 11.66 7.68 5.77
N VAL A 22 10.62 7.46 4.97
CA VAL A 22 10.61 6.47 3.90
C VAL A 22 10.59 7.20 2.57
N THR A 23 11.58 6.93 1.73
CA THR A 23 11.58 7.39 0.32
C THR A 23 11.49 6.20 -0.61
N GLY A 24 11.05 6.40 -1.85
CA GLY A 24 10.94 5.28 -2.77
C GLY A 24 10.59 5.65 -4.19
N ARG A 25 10.67 4.64 -5.04
CA ARG A 25 10.30 4.73 -6.46
C ARG A 25 9.55 3.47 -6.87
N LEU A 26 8.46 3.64 -7.60
CA LEU A 26 7.66 2.55 -8.15
C LEU A 26 7.54 2.73 -9.65
N TRP A 27 7.91 1.70 -10.41
CA TRP A 27 7.72 1.68 -11.86
C TRP A 27 6.46 0.90 -12.17
N LEU A 28 5.54 1.51 -12.90
CA LEU A 28 4.24 0.93 -13.22
C LEU A 28 4.16 0.58 -14.71
N VAL A 29 3.41 -0.48 -15.04
CA VAL A 29 3.12 -0.83 -16.43
C VAL A 29 2.43 0.35 -17.13
N GLY A 30 2.95 0.74 -18.29
CA GLY A 30 2.37 1.82 -19.10
C GLY A 30 2.72 3.24 -18.66
N GLN A 31 3.48 3.40 -17.57
CA GLN A 31 3.96 4.71 -17.10
C GLN A 31 5.44 4.88 -17.44
N ALA A 32 5.79 5.99 -18.10
CA ALA A 32 7.18 6.29 -18.47
C ALA A 32 8.01 6.75 -17.26
N GLU A 33 7.39 7.53 -16.37
CA GLU A 33 8.03 8.05 -15.17
C GLU A 33 7.68 7.20 -13.94
N PRO A 34 8.62 6.97 -13.02
CA PRO A 34 8.32 6.28 -11.78
C PRO A 34 7.50 7.18 -10.86
N VAL A 35 6.63 6.55 -10.08
CA VAL A 35 5.98 7.19 -8.94
C VAL A 35 7.01 7.32 -7.83
N VAL A 36 7.18 8.52 -7.30
CA VAL A 36 8.14 8.88 -6.25
C VAL A 36 7.41 8.97 -4.91
N LEU A 37 7.98 8.35 -3.89
CA LEU A 37 7.46 8.36 -2.52
C LEU A 37 8.33 9.25 -1.62
N GLU A 38 7.71 10.13 -0.85
CA GLU A 38 8.31 10.82 0.29
C GLU A 38 7.33 10.79 1.46
N LEU A 39 7.59 9.89 2.42
CA LEU A 39 6.65 9.52 3.45
C LEU A 39 7.27 9.69 4.83
N LYS A 40 6.54 10.34 5.73
CA LYS A 40 6.93 10.45 7.14
C LYS A 40 6.58 9.17 7.89
N GLY A 41 7.52 8.65 8.66
CA GLY A 41 7.38 7.43 9.45
C GLY A 41 8.44 6.39 9.09
N ASP A 42 8.23 5.16 9.56
CA ASP A 42 9.22 4.09 9.49
C ASP A 42 8.57 2.76 9.09
N CYS A 43 9.38 1.88 8.50
CA CYS A 43 8.97 0.51 8.22
C CYS A 43 9.01 -0.36 9.48
N ARG A 44 8.35 -1.53 9.40
CA ARG A 44 8.40 -2.57 10.43
C ARG A 44 9.82 -3.11 10.59
N ARG A 45 10.10 -3.75 11.72
CA ARG A 45 11.44 -4.24 12.11
C ARG A 45 12.22 -4.98 11.03
N ASP A 46 11.56 -5.70 10.12
CA ASP A 46 12.21 -6.46 9.05
C ASP A 46 12.70 -5.61 7.88
N LEU A 47 12.22 -4.37 7.75
CA LEU A 47 12.61 -3.40 6.71
C LEU A 47 13.18 -2.09 7.29
N ALA A 48 12.99 -1.85 8.59
CA ALA A 48 13.52 -0.72 9.32
C ALA A 48 15.04 -0.59 9.12
N GLY A 49 15.49 0.58 8.69
CA GLY A 49 16.90 0.84 8.43
C GLY A 49 17.44 0.24 7.14
N CYS A 50 16.61 -0.38 6.31
CA CYS A 50 17.06 -1.05 5.10
C CYS A 50 16.65 -0.31 3.82
N LEU A 51 17.33 -0.66 2.73
CA LEU A 51 16.84 -0.50 1.38
C LEU A 51 16.19 -1.81 0.93
N LEU A 52 14.89 -1.76 0.63
CA LEU A 52 14.16 -2.83 -0.03
C LEU A 52 14.12 -2.56 -1.53
N THR A 53 14.43 -3.58 -2.32
CA THR A 53 14.13 -3.62 -3.76
C THR A 53 13.24 -4.81 -4.04
N PHE A 54 12.29 -4.67 -4.97
CA PHE A 54 11.42 -5.76 -5.35
C PHE A 54 11.02 -5.71 -6.82
N GLU A 55 10.76 -6.88 -7.40
CA GLU A 55 10.34 -7.04 -8.79
C GLU A 55 9.13 -7.97 -8.86
N ASN A 56 8.11 -7.55 -9.60
CA ASN A 56 6.96 -8.37 -9.92
C ASN A 56 7.27 -9.21 -11.18
N PRO A 57 7.27 -10.55 -11.10
CA PRO A 57 7.59 -11.39 -12.24
C PRO A 57 6.52 -11.39 -13.34
N ARG A 58 5.30 -10.93 -13.04
CA ARG A 58 4.15 -10.97 -13.97
C ARG A 58 3.30 -9.70 -13.83
N PRO A 59 3.84 -8.52 -14.19
CA PRO A 59 3.12 -7.28 -14.04
C PRO A 59 2.03 -7.16 -15.12
N VAL A 60 0.86 -6.65 -14.74
CA VAL A 60 -0.29 -6.42 -15.62
C VAL A 60 -0.86 -5.02 -15.39
N PRO A 61 -1.34 -4.32 -16.44
CA PRO A 61 -2.00 -3.04 -16.25
C PRO A 61 -3.18 -3.17 -15.29
N ALA A 62 -3.27 -2.27 -14.31
CA ALA A 62 -4.38 -2.22 -13.37
C ALA A 62 -4.98 -0.80 -13.38
N PRO A 63 -6.31 -0.63 -13.54
CA PRO A 63 -6.92 0.69 -13.61
C PRO A 63 -6.56 1.62 -12.44
N PRO A 64 -6.56 1.19 -11.16
CA PRO A 64 -6.16 2.05 -10.04
C PRO A 64 -4.73 2.59 -10.16
N ALA A 65 -3.83 1.85 -10.80
CA ALA A 65 -2.44 2.27 -10.95
C ALA A 65 -2.26 3.35 -12.04
N ALA A 66 -3.18 3.45 -13.00
CA ALA A 66 -3.14 4.48 -14.02
C ALA A 66 -3.45 5.88 -13.46
N ASP A 67 -4.25 5.94 -12.40
CA ASP A 67 -4.67 7.18 -11.73
C ASP A 67 -3.78 7.58 -10.55
N LEU A 68 -2.66 6.86 -10.34
CA LEU A 68 -1.74 7.16 -9.25
C LEU A 68 -0.91 8.41 -9.56
N ALA A 69 -0.95 9.41 -8.68
CA ALA A 69 -0.14 10.62 -8.86
C ALA A 69 1.36 10.26 -8.82
N LEU A 70 2.16 10.89 -9.69
CA LEU A 70 3.59 10.64 -9.78
C LEU A 70 4.35 10.99 -8.50
N VAL A 71 3.84 11.90 -7.68
CA VAL A 71 4.43 12.27 -6.39
C VAL A 71 3.47 11.84 -5.28
N GLN A 72 3.97 11.03 -4.36
CA GLN A 72 3.26 10.53 -3.19
C GLN A 72 3.90 11.11 -1.92
N GLU A 73 3.34 12.22 -1.46
CA GLU A 73 3.69 12.82 -0.17
C GLU A 73 2.68 12.44 0.89
N GLY A 74 3.16 12.01 2.06
CA GLY A 74 2.26 11.60 3.13
C GLY A 74 2.93 10.92 4.31
N VAL A 75 2.22 9.93 4.87
CA VAL A 75 2.65 9.16 6.04
C VAL A 75 2.64 7.67 5.74
N THR A 76 3.55 6.94 6.37
CA THR A 76 3.59 5.48 6.28
C THR A 76 2.41 4.88 7.03
N GLY A 77 1.78 3.87 6.45
CA GLY A 77 1.06 2.84 7.19
C GLY A 77 2.00 1.69 7.51
N ASP A 78 1.46 0.48 7.61
CA ASP A 78 2.31 -0.70 7.80
C ASP A 78 3.12 -1.03 6.54
N MET A 79 4.43 -1.19 6.73
CA MET A 79 5.38 -1.56 5.67
C MET A 79 6.27 -2.70 6.16
N THR A 80 6.09 -3.90 5.60
CA THR A 80 6.79 -5.13 5.99
C THR A 80 6.90 -6.12 4.83
N ALA A 81 7.94 -6.95 4.83
CA ALA A 81 8.09 -8.10 3.96
C ALA A 81 7.78 -9.44 4.66
N SER A 82 7.38 -9.39 5.94
CA SER A 82 7.25 -10.57 6.80
C SER A 82 5.81 -10.88 7.22
N ARG A 83 4.81 -10.17 6.66
CA ARG A 83 3.39 -10.42 6.95
C ARG A 83 3.01 -11.85 6.55
N LYS A 84 2.52 -12.65 7.50
CA LYS A 84 2.08 -14.02 7.25
C LYS A 84 0.66 -14.04 6.71
N VAL A 85 0.47 -14.65 5.55
CA VAL A 85 -0.83 -14.83 4.89
C VAL A 85 -1.03 -16.29 4.48
N ARG A 86 -2.29 -16.73 4.39
CA ARG A 86 -2.66 -18.03 3.83
C ARG A 86 -2.77 -17.88 2.31
N VAL A 87 -2.10 -18.77 1.57
CA VAL A 87 -2.13 -18.81 0.10
C VAL A 87 -2.40 -20.23 -0.37
N ALA A 88 -2.92 -20.37 -1.58
CA ALA A 88 -3.02 -21.66 -2.23
C ALA A 88 -1.62 -22.32 -2.31
N ALA A 89 -1.56 -23.60 -1.96
CA ALA A 89 -0.35 -24.41 -2.07
C ALA A 89 -0.15 -24.95 -3.50
N VAL A 90 -1.12 -24.72 -4.39
CA VAL A 90 -1.13 -25.11 -5.80
C VAL A 90 -1.10 -23.86 -6.70
N PRO A 91 -0.70 -23.98 -7.98
CA PRO A 91 -0.76 -22.86 -8.94
C PRO A 91 -2.17 -22.25 -9.02
N ALA A 92 -2.25 -20.94 -9.27
CA ALA A 92 -3.51 -20.20 -9.27
C ALA A 92 -4.56 -20.79 -10.23
N ALA A 93 -4.16 -21.20 -11.44
CA ALA A 93 -5.07 -21.85 -12.40
C ALA A 93 -5.68 -23.14 -11.83
N THR A 94 -4.87 -23.98 -11.18
CA THR A 94 -5.34 -25.21 -10.51
C THR A 94 -6.26 -24.90 -9.34
N ALA A 95 -5.93 -23.89 -8.52
CA ALA A 95 -6.79 -23.47 -7.41
C ALA A 95 -8.18 -23.03 -7.90
N VAL A 96 -8.25 -22.29 -9.01
CA VAL A 96 -9.51 -21.87 -9.64
C VAL A 96 -10.30 -23.07 -10.13
N GLU A 97 -9.66 -24.03 -10.80
CA GLU A 97 -10.32 -25.25 -11.28
C GLU A 97 -10.90 -26.09 -10.13
N MET A 98 -10.15 -26.27 -9.04
CA MET A 98 -10.62 -26.97 -7.84
C MET A 98 -11.82 -26.24 -7.21
N ALA A 99 -11.75 -24.91 -7.10
CA ALA A 99 -12.83 -24.10 -6.56
C ALA A 99 -14.11 -24.22 -7.41
N TRP A 100 -14.00 -24.24 -8.74
CA TRP A 100 -15.14 -24.49 -9.63
C TRP A 100 -15.74 -25.88 -9.47
N ARG A 101 -14.94 -26.87 -9.06
CA ARG A 101 -15.40 -28.22 -8.71
C ARG A 101 -15.89 -28.33 -7.26
N ALA A 102 -15.92 -27.23 -6.51
CA ALA A 102 -16.21 -27.19 -5.09
C ALA A 102 -15.30 -28.10 -4.23
N GLU A 103 -14.07 -28.33 -4.70
CA GLU A 103 -13.04 -29.05 -3.97
C GLU A 103 -12.28 -28.11 -3.01
N THR A 104 -11.82 -28.64 -1.88
CA THR A 104 -10.99 -27.87 -0.95
C THR A 104 -9.62 -27.58 -1.58
N VAL A 105 -9.30 -26.29 -1.74
CA VAL A 105 -7.98 -25.85 -2.20
C VAL A 105 -6.98 -26.02 -1.04
N PRO A 106 -5.89 -26.79 -1.21
CA PRO A 106 -4.85 -26.90 -0.20
C PRO A 106 -4.16 -25.56 0.01
N GLU A 107 -3.83 -25.24 1.26
CA GLU A 107 -3.25 -23.94 1.62
C GLU A 107 -1.95 -24.08 2.41
N ARG A 108 -1.14 -23.03 2.35
CA ARG A 108 0.09 -22.88 3.14
C ARG A 108 0.25 -21.45 3.61
N PHE A 109 1.07 -21.25 4.63
CA PHE A 109 1.51 -19.90 5.01
C PHE A 109 2.66 -19.44 4.12
N ALA A 110 2.63 -18.15 3.75
CA ALA A 110 3.70 -17.47 3.03
C ALA A 110 3.99 -16.10 3.66
N ASN A 111 5.19 -15.58 3.42
CA ASN A 111 5.50 -14.18 3.65
C ASN A 111 4.89 -13.35 2.51
N CYS A 112 4.35 -12.19 2.87
CA CYS A 112 3.79 -11.22 1.95
C CYS A 112 4.55 -9.90 2.11
N LEU A 113 4.97 -9.34 0.98
CA LEU A 113 5.30 -7.93 0.90
C LEU A 113 4.02 -7.13 1.08
N TYR A 114 3.94 -6.36 2.14
CA TYR A 114 2.82 -5.48 2.46
C TYR A 114 3.37 -4.07 2.68
N LEU A 115 3.07 -3.16 1.76
CA LEU A 115 3.43 -1.75 1.86
C LEU A 115 2.15 -0.92 1.81
N GLU A 116 1.89 -0.15 2.86
CA GLU A 116 0.77 0.74 2.95
C GLU A 116 1.23 2.16 3.26
N TRP A 117 0.61 3.13 2.60
CA TRP A 117 0.80 4.54 2.93
C TRP A 117 -0.47 5.34 2.65
N TYR A 118 -0.47 6.56 3.17
CA TYR A 118 -1.55 7.51 3.03
C TYR A 118 -0.99 8.77 2.40
N SER A 119 -1.30 9.02 1.14
CA SER A 119 -0.89 10.22 0.43
C SER A 119 -1.99 11.28 0.40
N ALA A 120 -1.59 12.54 0.25
CA ALA A 120 -2.53 13.63 0.04
C ALA A 120 -3.29 13.48 -1.29
N ALA A 121 -2.61 13.00 -2.34
CA ALA A 121 -3.16 12.94 -3.69
C ALA A 121 -4.11 11.76 -3.93
N ASN A 122 -3.78 10.57 -3.40
CA ASN A 122 -4.54 9.35 -3.68
C ASN A 122 -5.17 8.72 -2.42
N GLY A 123 -4.95 9.30 -1.24
CA GLY A 123 -5.40 8.71 0.01
C GLY A 123 -4.64 7.42 0.31
N ARG A 124 -5.35 6.34 0.67
CA ARG A 124 -4.72 5.07 1.04
C ARG A 124 -4.28 4.28 -0.19
N VAL A 125 -2.99 3.93 -0.23
CA VAL A 125 -2.41 3.09 -1.28
C VAL A 125 -1.76 1.85 -0.65
N VAL A 126 -1.90 0.71 -1.33
CA VAL A 126 -1.45 -0.60 -0.85
C VAL A 126 -0.77 -1.38 -1.96
N ILE A 127 0.39 -1.96 -1.62
CA ILE A 127 1.02 -3.07 -2.34
C ILE A 127 0.96 -4.29 -1.43
N GLU A 128 0.30 -5.34 -1.89
CA GLU A 128 0.22 -6.62 -1.20
C GLU A 128 0.58 -7.72 -2.21
N SER A 129 1.70 -8.43 -2.01
CA SER A 129 2.14 -9.48 -2.93
C SER A 129 2.95 -10.56 -2.23
N VAL A 130 2.68 -11.82 -2.60
CA VAL A 130 3.44 -13.00 -2.19
C VAL A 130 4.38 -13.52 -3.29
N ASP A 131 4.28 -12.95 -4.49
CA ASP A 131 4.97 -13.41 -5.69
C ASP A 131 6.19 -12.54 -6.05
N CYS A 132 6.32 -11.37 -5.42
CA CYS A 132 7.44 -10.47 -5.68
C CYS A 132 8.78 -11.10 -5.28
N ARG A 133 9.79 -10.93 -6.13
CA ARG A 133 11.19 -11.21 -5.76
C ARG A 133 11.70 -10.02 -4.99
N ILE A 134 12.18 -10.23 -3.77
CA ILE A 134 12.62 -9.16 -2.87
C ILE A 134 14.12 -9.29 -2.54
N SER A 135 14.78 -8.16 -2.37
CA SER A 135 16.12 -8.06 -1.80
C SER A 135 16.14 -6.92 -0.79
N VAL A 136 16.75 -7.17 0.38
CA VAL A 136 16.82 -6.23 1.49
C VAL A 136 18.30 -6.07 1.86
N SER A 137 18.75 -4.81 1.99
CA SER A 137 20.13 -4.50 2.40
C SER A 137 20.37 -4.83 3.87
N GLU A 138 21.63 -4.69 4.31
CA GLU A 138 21.92 -4.57 5.73
C GLU A 138 21.24 -3.31 6.30
N PRO A 139 20.79 -3.35 7.58
CA PRO A 139 20.17 -2.21 8.23
C PRO A 139 21.20 -1.20 8.72
N GLU A 140 20.99 0.08 8.41
CA GLU A 140 21.75 1.21 8.98
C GLU A 140 21.33 1.51 10.43
N TRP A 141 20.13 1.08 10.81
CA TRP A 141 19.58 1.18 12.17
C TRP A 141 18.50 0.12 12.36
N THR A 142 18.16 -0.19 13.62
CA THR A 142 17.17 -1.23 13.92
C THR A 142 16.13 -0.75 14.93
N LEU A 143 14.89 -1.24 14.80
CA LEU A 143 13.90 -1.11 15.87
C LEU A 143 14.12 -2.16 16.95
N THR A 144 13.98 -1.74 18.20
CA THR A 144 13.72 -2.64 19.31
C THR A 144 12.32 -3.23 19.19
N ALA A 145 12.06 -4.33 19.90
CA ALA A 145 10.72 -4.95 19.90
C ALA A 145 9.64 -3.99 20.44
N GLY A 146 9.97 -3.16 21.44
CA GLY A 146 9.04 -2.17 21.99
C GLY A 146 8.72 -1.05 21.01
N GLU A 147 9.72 -0.52 20.30
CA GLU A 147 9.51 0.49 19.25
C GLU A 147 8.68 -0.07 18.09
N ASP A 148 8.96 -1.30 17.65
CA ASP A 148 8.19 -1.97 16.59
C ASP A 148 6.73 -2.19 17.00
N GLN A 149 6.48 -2.56 18.26
CA GLN A 149 5.10 -2.67 18.77
C GLN A 149 4.39 -1.30 18.77
N ALA A 150 5.05 -0.26 19.28
CA ALA A 150 4.50 1.09 19.32
C ALA A 150 4.21 1.64 17.92
N LEU A 151 5.11 1.40 16.96
CA LEU A 151 4.94 1.78 15.56
C LEU A 151 3.69 1.12 14.95
N GLY A 152 3.44 -0.16 15.23
CA GLY A 152 2.28 -0.87 14.69
C GLY A 152 0.95 -0.35 15.22
N LEU A 153 0.94 0.01 16.51
CA LEU A 153 -0.21 0.67 17.13
C LEU A 153 -0.44 2.05 16.50
N ALA A 154 0.62 2.84 16.30
CA ALA A 154 0.54 4.15 15.67
C ALA A 154 0.02 4.07 14.22
N ASN A 155 0.55 3.15 13.41
CA ASN A 155 0.11 2.92 12.03
C ASN A 155 -1.37 2.53 11.96
N SER A 156 -1.83 1.68 12.89
CA SER A 156 -3.24 1.29 13.00
C SER A 156 -4.15 2.50 13.32
N GLN A 157 -3.66 3.45 14.12
CA GLN A 157 -4.37 4.69 14.43
C GLN A 157 -4.37 5.68 13.26
N THR A 158 -3.32 5.71 12.44
CA THR A 158 -3.26 6.55 11.23
C THR A 158 -4.43 6.24 10.28
N PHE A 159 -4.80 4.96 10.14
CA PHE A 159 -5.98 4.56 9.37
C PHE A 159 -7.28 5.18 9.93
N VAL A 160 -7.47 5.13 11.25
CA VAL A 160 -8.65 5.68 11.92
C VAL A 160 -8.74 7.19 11.71
N GLN A 161 -7.64 7.92 11.95
CA GLN A 161 -7.59 9.37 11.75
C GLN A 161 -7.84 9.78 10.31
N TRP A 162 -7.32 9.00 9.34
CA TRP A 162 -7.60 9.22 7.93
C TRP A 162 -9.08 9.03 7.58
N MET A 163 -9.71 7.96 8.10
CA MET A 163 -11.14 7.71 7.94
C MET A 163 -12.00 8.83 8.53
N GLU A 164 -11.65 9.34 9.72
CA GLU A 164 -12.34 10.48 10.33
C GLU A 164 -12.22 11.75 9.48
N ARG A 165 -11.05 12.03 8.91
CA ARG A 165 -10.84 13.20 8.05
C ARG A 165 -11.69 13.10 6.78
N LEU A 166 -11.78 11.92 6.18
CA LEU A 166 -12.68 11.70 5.04
C LEU A 166 -14.15 11.87 5.41
N ALA A 167 -14.59 11.33 6.55
CA ALA A 167 -15.97 11.47 7.01
C ALA A 167 -16.35 12.95 7.22
N ARG A 168 -15.47 13.75 7.81
CA ARG A 168 -15.68 15.20 7.95
C ARG A 168 -15.73 15.93 6.61
N GLY A 169 -14.87 15.56 5.67
CA GLY A 169 -14.86 16.17 4.33
C GLY A 169 -16.11 15.86 3.49
N LEU A 170 -16.70 14.68 3.65
CA LEU A 170 -17.97 14.31 3.01
C LEU A 170 -19.16 15.08 3.61
N GLN A 171 -19.19 15.26 4.94
CA GLN A 171 -20.24 16.03 5.62
C GLN A 171 -20.27 17.50 5.17
N SER A 172 -19.09 18.11 4.98
CA SER A 172 -19.02 19.50 4.49
C SER A 172 -19.51 19.68 3.05
N GLN A 173 -19.57 18.61 2.25
CA GLN A 173 -20.05 18.66 0.87
C GLN A 173 -21.58 18.47 0.76
N GLU A 174 -22.21 17.83 1.75
CA GLU A 174 -23.67 17.69 1.83
C GLU A 174 -24.35 19.01 2.30
N ASP A 175 -23.66 19.80 3.13
CA ASP A 175 -24.15 21.10 3.63
C ASP A 175 -24.04 22.27 2.63
N GLU A 176 -23.33 22.10 1.51
CA GLU A 176 -23.12 23.15 0.46
C GLU A 176 -24.05 23.01 -0.76
N THR A 177 -25.12 22.21 -0.69
CA THR A 177 -26.17 22.27 -1.71
C THR A 177 -26.96 23.57 -1.54
N PRO A 178 -26.97 24.52 -2.50
CA PRO A 178 -27.73 25.75 -2.36
C PRO A 178 -29.22 25.44 -2.42
N ASP A 179 -30.00 25.98 -1.48
CA ASP A 179 -31.47 25.96 -1.52
C ASP A 179 -31.97 26.48 -2.87
N GLU A 180 -32.93 25.77 -3.45
CA GLU A 180 -33.50 25.95 -4.80
C GLU A 180 -34.45 27.17 -4.90
N ASP A 181 -34.23 28.24 -4.12
CA ASP A 181 -35.19 29.34 -3.93
C ASP A 181 -34.75 30.71 -4.51
N ASP A 182 -33.65 30.79 -5.27
CA ASP A 182 -33.15 32.07 -5.82
C ASP A 182 -33.31 32.20 -7.36
N ILE A 183 -34.48 31.83 -7.89
CA ILE A 183 -34.87 32.13 -9.29
C ILE A 183 -35.68 33.43 -9.31
N PRO A 184 -35.14 34.56 -9.82
CA PRO A 184 -35.92 35.78 -9.93
C PRO A 184 -36.99 35.66 -11.03
N PRO A 185 -38.20 36.20 -10.82
CA PRO A 185 -39.28 36.11 -11.80
C PRO A 185 -38.99 36.97 -13.03
N HIS A 186 -39.29 36.41 -14.20
CA HIS A 186 -39.25 37.09 -15.51
C HIS A 186 -40.44 38.01 -15.73
#